data_AF-A0A2U9IGV3-F1
#
_entry.id   AF-A0A2U9IGV3-F1
#
_cell.length_a   1.000
_cell.length_b   1.000
_cell.length_c   1.000
_cell.angle_alpha   90.00
_cell.angle_beta   90.00
_cell.angle_gamma   90.00
#
_symmetry.space_group_name_H-M   'P 1'
#
loop_
_entity.id
_entity.type
_entity.pdbx_description
1 polymer ?
#
loop_
_entity_poly.entity_id
_entity_poly.type
_entity_poly.pdbx_seq_one_letter_code
_entity_poly.pdbx_strand_id
1 'polypeptide(L)'
;MVSSVGLSSITTSDVVSLIVAFVLGLLVGYLVKNIVKVGIVILAIIIILVAIGAISPSSIQHGLMDLGVYATKAEDYASKYVSLLPYNSIAFIIGFVIGLVKG
;
A
#
# COMPACT_ATOMS: atom_id res chain seq x y z
N MET A 1 -47.03 -2.37 -10.68
CA MET A 1 -45.93 -2.26 -11.66
C MET A 1 -44.72 -2.89 -11.01
N VAL A 2 -44.34 -4.10 -11.44
CA VAL A 2 -43.18 -4.82 -10.90
C VAL A 2 -41.95 -4.27 -11.60
N SER A 3 -41.09 -3.57 -10.87
CA SER A 3 -39.76 -3.19 -11.36
C SER A 3 -38.98 -4.47 -11.60
N SER A 4 -38.88 -4.90 -12.86
CA SER A 4 -37.96 -5.97 -13.26
C SER A 4 -36.56 -5.47 -12.95
N VAL A 5 -35.97 -5.98 -11.86
CA VAL A 5 -34.57 -5.77 -11.50
C VAL A 5 -33.75 -6.30 -12.67
N GLY A 6 -33.30 -5.37 -13.51
CA GLY A 6 -32.57 -5.65 -14.72
C GLY A 6 -31.19 -6.21 -14.37
N LEU A 7 -31.07 -7.54 -14.41
CA LEU A 7 -29.79 -8.26 -14.49
C LEU A 7 -29.06 -8.00 -15.84
N SER A 8 -29.47 -6.99 -16.62
CA SER A 8 -29.28 -6.91 -18.06
C SER A 8 -28.41 -5.73 -18.55
N SER A 9 -27.50 -5.18 -17.75
CA SER A 9 -26.61 -4.13 -18.29
C SER A 9 -25.25 -4.06 -17.61
N ILE A 10 -24.55 -5.19 -17.45
CA ILE A 10 -23.09 -5.12 -17.34
C ILE A 10 -22.58 -4.70 -18.72
N THR A 11 -22.13 -3.46 -18.83
CA THR A 11 -21.54 -2.93 -20.05
C THR A 11 -20.07 -3.31 -20.13
N THR A 12 -19.49 -3.32 -21.33
CA THR A 12 -18.04 -3.53 -21.51
C THR A 12 -17.21 -2.54 -20.68
N SER A 13 -17.69 -1.31 -20.51
CA SER A 13 -17.05 -0.30 -19.66
C SER A 13 -17.00 -0.68 -18.19
N ASP A 14 -18.03 -1.33 -17.65
CA ASP A 14 -18.07 -1.75 -16.25
C ASP A 14 -17.03 -2.84 -15.98
N VAL A 15 -16.92 -3.79 -16.92
CA VAL A 15 -15.91 -4.86 -16.86
C VAL A 15 -14.50 -4.28 -16.96
N VAL A 16 -14.26 -3.35 -17.89
CA VAL A 16 -12.96 -2.69 -18.04
C VAL A 16 -12.58 -1.92 -16.77
N SER A 17 -13.50 -1.13 -16.20
CA SER A 17 -13.26 -0.41 -14.95
C SER A 17 -12.92 -1.35 -13.79
N LEU A 18 -13.61 -2.47 -13.69
CA LEU A 18 -13.36 -3.51 -12.69
C LEU A 18 -11.95 -4.12 -12.82
N ILE A 19 -11.55 -4.47 -14.05
CA ILE A 19 -10.22 -5.03 -14.34
C ILE A 19 -9.13 -4.01 -14.03
N VAL A 20 -9.29 -2.75 -14.45
CA VAL A 20 -8.33 -1.68 -14.16
C VAL A 20 -8.18 -1.49 -12.66
N ALA A 21 -9.28 -1.40 -11.91
CA ALA A 21 -9.25 -1.28 -10.46
C ALA A 21 -8.52 -2.47 -9.81
N PHE A 22 -8.81 -3.70 -10.25
CA PHE A 22 -8.15 -4.91 -9.75
C PHE A 22 -6.64 -4.90 -10.02
N VAL A 23 -6.21 -4.58 -11.24
CA VAL A 23 -4.79 -4.55 -11.63
C VAL A 23 -4.05 -3.47 -10.85
N LEU A 24 -4.63 -2.27 -10.72
CA LEU A 24 -4.05 -1.21 -9.89
C LEU A 24 -3.88 -1.67 -8.43
N GLY A 25 -4.92 -2.32 -7.87
CA GLY A 25 -4.84 -2.93 -6.55
C GLY A 25 -3.64 -3.88 -6.44
N LEU A 26 -3.53 -4.83 -7.37
CA LEU A 26 -2.46 -5.83 -7.39
C LEU A 26 -1.06 -5.20 -7.46
N LEU A 27 -0.87 -4.20 -8.31
CA LEU A 27 0.40 -3.47 -8.45
C LEU A 27 0.76 -2.71 -7.17
N VAL A 28 -0.20 -1.97 -6.59
CA VAL A 28 0.02 -1.24 -5.34
C VAL A 28 0.32 -2.21 -4.19
N GLY A 29 -0.41 -3.32 -4.09
CA GLY A 29 -0.17 -4.36 -3.08
C GLY A 29 1.23 -4.97 -3.19
N TYR A 30 1.68 -5.27 -4.42
CA TYR A 30 3.03 -5.75 -4.70
C TYR A 30 4.09 -4.75 -4.24
N LEU A 31 3.93 -3.46 -4.57
CA LEU A 31 4.87 -2.42 -4.16
C LEU A 31 4.97 -2.29 -2.64
N VAL A 32 3.82 -2.23 -1.95
CA VAL A 32 3.76 -2.14 -0.48
C VAL A 32 4.46 -3.33 0.16
N LYS A 33 4.24 -4.55 -0.34
CA LYS A 33 4.90 -5.75 0.19
C LYS A 33 6.42 -5.65 0.14
N ASN A 34 6.97 -5.17 -0.97
CA ASN A 34 8.42 -5.06 -1.14
C ASN A 34 9.02 -3.99 -0.23
N ILE A 35 8.32 -2.86 -0.04
CA ILE A 35 8.74 -1.81 0.91
C ILE A 35 8.77 -2.38 2.35
N VAL A 36 7.73 -3.10 2.76
CA VAL A 36 7.65 -3.71 4.10
C VAL A 36 8.75 -4.76 4.29
N LYS A 37 9.00 -5.62 3.30
CA LYS A 37 10.10 -6.62 3.34
C LYS A 37 11.44 -5.94 3.60
N VAL A 38 11.75 -4.89 2.85
CA VAL A 38 13.00 -4.13 3.03
C VAL A 38 13.05 -3.49 4.41
N GLY A 39 11.95 -2.90 4.89
CA GLY A 39 11.85 -2.30 6.22
C GLY A 39 12.16 -3.29 7.36
N ILE A 40 11.64 -4.53 7.27
CA ILE A 40 11.93 -5.59 8.25
C ILE A 40 13.42 -5.96 8.25
N VAL A 41 14.05 -6.06 7.08
CA VAL A 41 15.49 -6.34 6.96
C VAL A 41 16.31 -5.22 7.60
N ILE A 42 15.97 -3.96 7.33
CA ILE A 42 16.62 -2.80 7.94
C ILE A 42 16.47 -2.83 9.47
N LEU A 43 15.27 -3.15 9.98
CA LEU A 43 15.04 -3.27 11.41
C LEU A 43 15.92 -4.35 12.05
N ALA A 44 16.04 -5.52 11.42
CA ALA A 44 16.91 -6.59 11.88
C ALA A 44 18.39 -6.15 11.94
N ILE A 45 18.85 -5.42 10.92
CA ILE A 45 20.21 -4.86 10.89
C ILE A 45 20.42 -3.90 12.08
N ILE A 46 19.47 -2.99 12.34
CA ILE A 46 19.56 -2.03 13.45
C ILE A 46 19.69 -2.78 14.79
N ILE A 47 18.88 -3.82 15.01
CA ILE A 47 18.95 -4.63 16.25
C ILE A 47 20.34 -5.24 16.43
N ILE A 48 20.94 -5.79 15.38
CA ILE A 48 22.30 -6.36 15.42
C ILE A 48 23.32 -5.27 15.74
N LEU A 49 23.25 -4.11 15.08
CA LEU A 49 24.18 -3.00 15.30
C LEU A 49 24.12 -2.46 16.73
N VAL A 50 22.94 -2.43 17.33
CA VAL A 50 22.77 -2.07 18.75
C VAL A 50 23.38 -3.13 19.66
N ALA A 51 23.13 -4.42 19.37
CA ALA A 51 23.62 -5.52 20.19
C ALA A 51 25.16 -5.57 20.26
N ILE A 52 25.85 -5.22 19.17
CA ILE A 52 27.33 -5.15 19.13
C ILE A 52 27.90 -3.79 19.57
N GLY A 53 27.04 -2.83 19.94
CA GLY A 53 27.45 -1.50 20.38
C GLY A 53 27.92 -0.56 19.26
N ALA A 54 27.66 -0.88 17.99
CA ALA A 54 28.02 -0.05 16.84
C ALA A 54 27.14 1.20 16.70
N ILE A 55 25.90 1.16 17.21
CA ILE A 55 24.97 2.29 17.23
C ILE A 55 24.40 2.44 18.65
N SER A 56 24.32 3.68 19.14
CA SER A 56 23.71 3.97 20.44
C SER A 56 22.19 4.12 20.33
N PRO A 57 21.43 3.83 21.42
CA PRO A 57 19.98 4.05 21.44
C PRO A 57 19.55 5.49 21.12
N SER A 58 20.35 6.50 21.49
CA SER A 58 20.05 7.90 21.21
C SER A 58 20.14 8.22 19.71
N SER A 59 21.09 7.63 18.98
CA SER A 59 21.16 7.77 17.52
C SER A 59 19.92 7.22 16.82
N ILE A 60 19.33 6.14 17.35
CA ILE A 60 18.07 5.59 16.82
C ILE A 60 16.93 6.55 17.06
N GLN A 61 16.83 7.16 18.24
CA GLN A 61 15.77 8.12 18.56
C GLN A 61 15.77 9.31 17.59
N HIS A 62 16.96 9.87 17.32
CA HIS A 62 17.09 10.94 16.31
C HIS A 62 16.68 10.48 14.91
N GLY A 63 17.15 9.30 14.48
CA GLY A 63 16.76 8.73 13.19
C GLY A 63 15.25 8.47 13.07
N LEU A 64 14.59 8.04 14.14
CA LEU A 64 13.14 7.84 14.19
C LEU A 64 12.36 9.17 14.13
N MET A 65 12.86 10.24 14.77
CA MET A 65 12.27 11.58 14.63
C MET A 65 12.34 12.06 13.18
N ASP A 66 13.50 11.92 12.55
CA ASP A 66 13.67 12.31 11.15
C ASP A 66 12.76 11.48 10.23
N LEU A 67 12.71 10.16 10.43
CA LEU A 67 11.78 9.28 9.71
C LEU A 67 10.33 9.70 9.88
N GLY A 68 9.91 10.11 11.08
CA GLY A 68 8.57 10.65 11.32
C GLY A 68 8.30 11.88 10.45
N VAL A 69 9.23 12.83 10.39
CA VAL A 69 9.11 14.03 9.54
C VAL A 69 9.03 13.67 8.05
N TYR A 70 9.88 12.75 7.58
CA TYR A 70 9.84 12.30 6.19
C TYR A 70 8.57 11.52 5.87
N ALA A 71 8.06 10.71 6.81
CA ALA A 71 6.81 9.98 6.66
C ALA A 71 5.63 10.93 6.52
N THR A 72 5.53 11.97 7.35
CA THR A 72 4.48 13.00 7.22
C THR A 72 4.56 13.73 5.89
N LYS A 73 5.77 14.08 5.42
CA LYS A 73 5.94 14.67 4.09
C LYS A 73 5.51 13.70 2.99
N ALA A 74 5.91 12.43 3.07
CA ALA A 74 5.53 11.40 2.11
C ALA A 74 4.01 11.19 2.09
N GLU A 75 3.35 11.23 3.24
CA GLU A 75 1.88 11.20 3.36
C GLU A 75 1.24 12.40 2.66
N ASP A 76 1.75 13.62 2.86
CA ASP A 76 1.24 14.82 2.17
C ASP A 76 1.36 14.67 0.64
N TYR A 77 2.49 14.17 0.14
CA TYR A 77 2.64 13.87 -1.29
C TYR A 77 1.70 12.76 -1.75
N ALA A 78 1.60 11.66 -1.01
CA ALA A 78 0.75 10.52 -1.37
C ALA A 78 -0.74 10.91 -1.40
N SER A 79 -1.19 11.75 -0.45
CA SER A 79 -2.58 12.20 -0.34
C SER A 79 -3.06 12.93 -1.60
N LYS A 80 -2.16 13.61 -2.31
CA LYS A 80 -2.46 14.31 -3.58
C LYS A 80 -2.80 13.35 -4.72
N TYR A 81 -2.30 12.13 -4.66
CA TYR A 81 -2.48 11.11 -5.70
C TYR A 81 -3.36 9.95 -5.27
N VAL A 82 -3.67 9.79 -3.98
CA VAL A 82 -4.49 8.68 -3.49
C VAL A 82 -5.90 8.68 -4.07
N SER A 83 -6.42 9.86 -4.43
CA SER A 83 -7.70 10.05 -5.11
C SER A 83 -7.73 9.46 -6.52
N LEU A 84 -6.57 9.23 -7.15
CA LEU A 84 -6.46 8.55 -8.44
C LEU A 84 -6.65 7.04 -8.32
N LEU A 85 -6.49 6.48 -7.11
CA LEU A 85 -6.69 5.07 -6.86
C LEU A 85 -8.16 4.80 -6.55
N PRO A 86 -8.75 3.74 -7.11
CA PRO A 86 -10.11 3.35 -6.80
C PRO A 86 -10.18 2.59 -5.45
N TYR A 87 -9.74 3.21 -4.35
CA TYR A 87 -9.59 2.54 -3.05
C TYR A 87 -10.91 2.09 -2.41
N ASN A 88 -12.04 2.71 -2.78
CA ASN A 88 -13.38 2.27 -2.38
C ASN A 88 -13.92 1.10 -3.24
N SER A 89 -13.21 0.68 -4.29
CA SER A 89 -13.60 -0.45 -5.14
C SER A 89 -13.22 -1.78 -4.49
N ILE A 90 -14.20 -2.67 -4.36
CA ILE A 90 -13.98 -4.04 -3.86
C ILE A 90 -12.95 -4.77 -4.73
N ALA A 91 -12.97 -4.57 -6.05
CA ALA A 91 -11.98 -5.20 -6.94
C ALA A 91 -10.56 -4.70 -6.69
N PHE A 92 -10.39 -3.41 -6.43
CA PHE A 92 -9.10 -2.86 -6.03
C PHE A 92 -8.62 -3.47 -4.71
N ILE A 93 -9.49 -3.54 -3.70
CA ILE A 93 -9.14 -4.10 -2.37
C ILE A 93 -8.73 -5.57 -2.51
N ILE A 94 -9.48 -6.38 -3.27
CA ILE A 94 -9.13 -7.79 -3.52
C ILE A 94 -7.78 -7.88 -4.24
N GLY A 95 -7.58 -7.10 -5.31
CA GLY A 95 -6.31 -7.04 -6.04
C GLY A 95 -5.15 -6.66 -5.10
N PHE A 96 -5.36 -5.65 -4.27
CA PHE A 96 -4.39 -5.17 -3.27
C PHE A 96 -3.99 -6.25 -2.27
N VAL A 97 -4.96 -6.92 -1.65
CA VAL A 97 -4.70 -8.00 -0.70
C VAL A 97 -3.95 -9.15 -1.39
N ILE A 98 -4.36 -9.52 -2.61
CA ILE A 98 -3.66 -10.56 -3.39
C ILE A 98 -2.22 -10.13 -3.69
N GLY A 99 -1.99 -8.90 -4.16
CA GLY A 99 -0.66 -8.36 -4.42
C GLY A 99 0.21 -8.34 -3.16
N LEU A 100 -0.37 -8.00 -2.00
CA LEU A 100 0.33 -7.97 -0.73
C LEU A 100 0.73 -9.37 -0.24
N VAL A 101 -0.13 -10.38 -0.43
CA VAL A 101 0.13 -11.74 0.03
C VAL A 101 0.98 -12.53 -0.97
N LYS A 102 0.75 -12.39 -2.27
CA LYS A 102 1.37 -13.23 -3.32
C LYS A 102 2.44 -12.52 -4.16
N GLY A 103 2.58 -11.20 -4.04
CA GLY A 103 3.64 -10.42 -4.71
C GLY A 103 5.04 -10.71 -4.20
#